data_AF-A0A837IEH7-F1
#
_entry.id   AF-A0A837IEH7-F1
#
_cell.length_a   1.000
_cell.length_b   1.000
_cell.length_c   1.000
_cell.angle_alpha   90.00
_cell.angle_beta   90.00
_cell.angle_gamma   90.00
#
_symmetry.space_group_name_H-M   'P 1'
#
loop_
_entity.id
_entity.type
_entity.pdbx_description
1 polymer ?
#
loop_
_entity_poly.entity_id
_entity_poly.type
_entity_poly.pdbx_seq_one_letter_code
_entity_poly.pdbx_strand_id
1 'polypeptide(L)'
;MEDLVKKADELKYEYIALTEHNPSQQGHSEKDIVEILKKKREKVDAINYSIEKSTNNSIQKVFNSLEIDIKPDGSLPVSNIGLDTLDFALVSIHSSFSLERSEQTGRVLSALSHPKVKIFAHPTGRKLNEREGAELNWPEIFEFCLKEDKWIEINCDPMRLDLPDTMVREAVKLGVKLTFGTDAHHVDGMNNMIFGVSVARLNNMIFGVSVARRGWSTADDIINTRSLEEFEKLLKGGE
;
A
#
# COMPACT_ATOMS: atom_id res chain seq x y z
N MET A 1 -4.69 1.69 -16.10
CA MET A 1 -3.73 2.67 -15.54
C MET A 1 -4.19 4.07 -15.85
N GLU A 2 -4.32 4.45 -17.12
CA GLU A 2 -4.77 5.80 -17.52
C GLU A 2 -6.09 6.23 -16.89
N ASP A 3 -7.10 5.36 -16.85
CA ASP A 3 -8.38 5.69 -16.20
C ASP A 3 -8.24 5.98 -14.70
N LEU A 4 -7.35 5.27 -14.00
CA LEU A 4 -7.06 5.50 -12.58
C LEU A 4 -6.37 6.84 -12.39
N VAL A 5 -5.42 7.19 -13.26
CA VAL A 5 -4.69 8.46 -13.25
C VAL A 5 -5.63 9.62 -13.52
N LYS A 6 -6.49 9.51 -14.54
CA LYS A 6 -7.54 10.48 -14.83
C LYS A 6 -8.46 10.66 -13.64
N LYS A 7 -8.85 9.55 -13.00
CA LYS A 7 -9.68 9.61 -11.80
C LYS A 7 -8.98 10.36 -10.69
N ALA A 8 -7.75 10.00 -10.34
CA ALA A 8 -6.98 10.69 -9.32
C ALA A 8 -6.90 12.22 -9.56
N ASP A 9 -6.80 12.64 -10.83
CA ASP A 9 -6.84 14.05 -11.21
C ASP A 9 -8.22 14.71 -11.01
N GLU A 10 -9.32 14.02 -11.32
CA GLU A 10 -10.68 14.48 -10.98
C GLU A 10 -10.84 14.67 -9.46
N LEU A 11 -10.17 13.80 -8.68
CA LEU A 11 -10.19 13.81 -7.21
C LEU A 11 -9.24 14.82 -6.58
N LYS A 12 -8.46 15.56 -7.39
CA LYS A 12 -7.48 16.53 -6.91
C LYS A 12 -6.37 15.94 -6.06
N TYR A 13 -6.03 14.68 -6.32
CA TYR A 13 -4.83 14.08 -5.74
C TYR A 13 -3.56 14.58 -6.43
N GLU A 14 -2.53 14.81 -5.63
CA GLU A 14 -1.22 15.25 -6.10
C GLU A 14 -0.42 14.08 -6.71
N TYR A 15 -0.61 12.87 -6.20
CA TYR A 15 0.05 11.67 -6.69
C TYR A 15 -0.79 10.42 -6.45
N ILE A 16 -0.44 9.35 -7.16
CA ILE A 16 -1.00 8.00 -6.97
C ILE A 16 0.08 6.94 -7.11
N ALA A 17 -0.02 5.85 -6.36
CA ALA A 17 0.79 4.66 -6.57
C ALA A 17 -0.04 3.57 -7.24
N LEU A 18 0.52 2.92 -8.26
CA LEU A 18 -0.09 1.76 -8.90
C LEU A 18 0.50 0.50 -8.30
N THR A 19 -0.32 -0.25 -7.55
CA THR A 19 0.10 -1.30 -6.63
C THR A 19 -0.56 -2.64 -6.94
N GLU A 20 -0.70 -3.02 -8.22
CA GLU A 20 -1.21 -4.35 -8.55
C GLU A 20 -0.34 -5.48 -7.95
N HIS A 21 -0.92 -6.68 -7.88
CA HIS A 21 -0.19 -7.85 -7.39
C HIS A 21 1.02 -8.20 -8.27
N ASN A 22 2.04 -8.79 -7.65
CA ASN A 22 3.19 -9.32 -8.38
C ASN A 22 2.79 -10.36 -9.43
N PRO A 23 3.55 -10.47 -10.54
CA PRO A 23 3.34 -11.53 -11.52
C PRO A 23 3.40 -12.92 -10.86
N SER A 24 2.58 -13.84 -11.37
CA SER A 24 2.55 -15.22 -10.89
C SER A 24 3.90 -15.90 -11.15
N GLN A 25 4.40 -16.64 -10.16
CA GLN A 25 5.56 -17.53 -10.35
C GLN A 25 5.19 -18.79 -11.14
N GLN A 26 3.90 -19.13 -11.22
CA GLN A 26 3.45 -20.29 -11.96
C GLN A 26 3.49 -19.99 -13.46
N GLY A 27 4.43 -20.60 -14.16
CA GLY A 27 4.57 -20.46 -15.61
C GLY A 27 5.42 -19.27 -16.07
N HIS A 28 6.03 -18.51 -15.14
CA HIS A 28 6.97 -17.44 -15.46
C HIS A 28 8.33 -17.74 -14.84
N SER A 29 9.40 -17.63 -15.64
CA SER A 29 10.75 -17.58 -15.10
C SER A 29 11.03 -16.23 -14.45
N GLU A 30 12.10 -16.14 -13.67
CA GLU A 30 12.57 -14.86 -13.11
C GLU A 30 12.76 -13.80 -14.20
N LYS A 31 13.31 -14.18 -15.36
CA LYS A 31 13.50 -13.28 -16.50
C LYS A 31 12.17 -12.75 -17.05
N ASP A 32 11.15 -13.59 -17.10
CA ASP A 32 9.81 -13.20 -17.57
C ASP A 32 9.17 -12.19 -16.62
N ILE A 33 9.31 -12.41 -15.31
CA ILE A 33 8.80 -11.49 -14.27
C ILE A 33 9.49 -10.14 -14.38
N VAL A 34 10.83 -10.11 -14.48
CA VAL A 34 11.60 -8.87 -14.64
C VAL A 34 11.17 -8.12 -15.91
N GLU A 35 10.97 -8.83 -17.02
CA GLU A 35 10.53 -8.24 -18.28
C GLU A 35 9.11 -7.64 -18.17
N ILE A 36 8.19 -8.30 -17.47
CA ILE A 36 6.85 -7.77 -17.19
C ILE A 36 6.94 -6.47 -16.38
N LEU A 37 7.77 -6.44 -15.35
CA LEU A 37 7.94 -5.27 -14.48
C LEU A 37 8.62 -4.11 -15.21
N LYS A 38 9.59 -4.37 -16.10
CA LYS A 38 10.17 -3.35 -16.98
C LYS A 38 9.13 -2.74 -17.91
N LYS A 39 8.30 -3.56 -18.55
CA LYS A 39 7.20 -3.07 -19.40
C LYS A 39 6.18 -2.25 -18.61
N LYS A 40 5.92 -2.61 -17.36
CA LYS A 40 5.10 -1.79 -16.46
C LYS A 40 5.76 -0.43 -16.24
N ARG A 41 7.05 -0.40 -15.89
CA ARG A 41 7.83 0.82 -15.68
C ARG A 41 7.77 1.75 -16.90
N GLU A 42 8.00 1.22 -18.10
CA GLU A 42 7.92 1.97 -19.35
C GLU A 42 6.54 2.64 -19.54
N LYS A 43 5.45 1.95 -19.22
CA LYS A 43 4.09 2.53 -19.28
C LYS A 43 3.90 3.64 -18.26
N VAL A 44 4.37 3.46 -17.03
CA VAL A 44 4.29 4.48 -15.97
C VAL A 44 5.13 5.71 -16.34
N ASP A 45 6.32 5.51 -16.90
CA ASP A 45 7.19 6.59 -17.35
C ASP A 45 6.55 7.37 -18.52
N ALA A 46 5.90 6.70 -19.46
CA ALA A 46 5.14 7.36 -20.53
C ALA A 46 3.96 8.19 -20.01
N ILE A 47 3.26 7.70 -18.98
CA ILE A 47 2.19 8.44 -18.29
C ILE A 47 2.77 9.67 -17.58
N ASN A 48 3.84 9.51 -16.80
CA ASN A 48 4.50 10.62 -16.11
C ASN A 48 4.99 11.71 -17.08
N TYR A 49 5.59 11.31 -18.21
CA TYR A 49 5.98 12.24 -19.27
C TYR A 49 4.79 13.05 -19.82
N SER A 50 3.62 12.41 -19.92
CA SER A 50 2.39 13.07 -20.38
C SER A 50 1.82 14.02 -19.33
N ILE A 51 1.93 13.66 -18.04
CA ILE A 51 1.54 14.52 -16.91
C ILE A 51 2.41 15.78 -16.87
N GLU A 52 3.74 15.64 -16.96
CA GLU A 52 4.68 16.78 -16.94
C GLU A 52 4.43 17.80 -18.05
N LYS A 53 3.90 17.35 -19.20
CA LYS A 53 3.55 18.23 -20.32
C LYS A 53 2.20 18.93 -20.17
N SER A 54 1.32 18.45 -19.29
CA SER A 54 0.02 19.07 -19.03
C SER A 54 0.17 20.16 -17.98
N THR A 55 -0.38 21.36 -18.24
CA THR A 55 -0.28 22.49 -17.30
C THR A 55 -1.48 22.60 -16.36
N ASN A 56 -2.50 21.73 -16.49
CA ASN A 56 -3.78 21.85 -15.79
C ASN A 56 -4.14 20.64 -14.92
N ASN A 57 -3.21 19.71 -14.72
CA ASN A 57 -3.45 18.52 -13.91
C ASN A 57 -3.10 18.82 -12.44
N SER A 58 -3.96 18.37 -11.54
CA SER A 58 -3.66 18.27 -10.10
C SER A 58 -2.74 17.09 -9.78
N ILE A 59 -2.86 15.98 -10.52
CA ILE A 59 -1.92 14.88 -10.40
C ILE A 59 -0.60 15.26 -11.06
N GLN A 60 0.48 15.10 -10.31
CA GLN A 60 1.85 15.44 -10.70
C GLN A 60 2.72 14.21 -10.88
N LYS A 61 2.40 13.09 -10.19
CA LYS A 61 3.21 11.87 -10.22
C LYS A 61 2.39 10.60 -10.12
N VAL A 62 2.79 9.60 -10.91
CA VAL A 62 2.37 8.20 -10.78
C VAL A 62 3.58 7.38 -10.35
N PHE A 63 3.49 6.73 -9.20
CA PHE A 63 4.52 5.83 -8.68
C PHE A 63 4.34 4.42 -9.23
N ASN A 64 5.44 3.86 -9.75
CA ASN A 64 5.53 2.47 -10.20
C ASN A 64 5.81 1.57 -9.01
N SER A 65 4.75 1.06 -8.36
CA SER A 65 4.88 0.23 -7.16
C SER A 65 4.31 -1.17 -7.37
N LEU A 66 4.27 -2.01 -6.34
CA LEU A 66 3.69 -3.36 -6.44
C LEU A 66 3.20 -3.79 -5.07
N GLU A 67 2.10 -4.51 -5.01
CA GLU A 67 1.75 -5.29 -3.83
C GLU A 67 2.33 -6.70 -3.98
N ILE A 68 3.22 -7.07 -3.06
CA ILE A 68 4.00 -8.29 -3.16
C ILE A 68 3.56 -9.29 -2.10
N ASP A 69 3.18 -10.48 -2.56
CA ASP A 69 2.85 -11.60 -1.69
C ASP A 69 4.06 -11.99 -0.84
N ILE A 70 3.87 -12.05 0.48
CA ILE A 70 4.87 -12.65 1.36
C ILE A 70 4.74 -14.17 1.26
N LYS A 71 5.79 -14.89 0.84
CA LYS A 71 5.75 -16.36 0.82
C LYS A 71 5.71 -16.94 2.23
N PRO A 72 5.29 -18.21 2.43
CA PRO A 72 5.25 -18.83 3.76
C PRO A 72 6.60 -18.82 4.50
N ASP A 73 7.72 -18.84 3.77
CA ASP A 73 9.08 -18.77 4.32
C ASP A 73 9.58 -17.33 4.57
N GLY A 74 8.76 -16.32 4.32
CA GLY A 74 9.11 -14.91 4.49
C GLY A 74 9.90 -14.30 3.33
N SER A 75 10.18 -15.08 2.28
CA SER A 75 10.83 -14.57 1.05
C SER A 75 9.82 -13.87 0.13
N LEU A 76 10.33 -13.02 -0.77
CA LEU A 76 9.54 -12.36 -1.80
C LEU A 76 9.58 -13.16 -3.12
N PRO A 77 8.48 -13.21 -3.89
CA PRO A 77 8.44 -13.83 -5.22
C PRO A 77 9.09 -12.98 -6.32
N VAL A 78 9.48 -11.74 -6.02
CA VAL A 78 10.14 -10.83 -6.97
C VAL A 78 11.62 -10.74 -6.59
N SER A 79 12.53 -10.96 -7.55
CA SER A 79 13.97 -10.84 -7.31
C SER A 79 14.39 -9.37 -7.19
N ASN A 80 15.59 -9.11 -6.66
CA ASN A 80 16.12 -7.75 -6.47
C ASN A 80 16.12 -6.96 -7.78
N ILE A 81 16.48 -7.60 -8.91
CA ILE A 81 16.45 -6.97 -10.24
C ILE A 81 15.03 -6.51 -10.60
N GLY A 82 14.01 -7.28 -10.23
CA GLY A 82 12.61 -6.89 -10.40
C GLY A 82 12.21 -5.76 -9.47
N LEU A 83 12.58 -5.84 -8.19
CA LEU A 83 12.31 -4.81 -7.18
C LEU A 83 12.95 -3.45 -7.53
N ASP A 84 14.12 -3.46 -8.18
CA ASP A 84 14.82 -2.24 -8.60
C ASP A 84 14.07 -1.46 -9.68
N THR A 85 13.13 -2.09 -10.40
CA THR A 85 12.27 -1.38 -11.36
C THR A 85 11.18 -0.55 -10.68
N LEU A 86 10.90 -0.82 -9.40
CA LEU A 86 9.86 -0.18 -8.61
C LEU A 86 10.39 1.07 -7.90
N ASP A 87 9.52 2.06 -7.74
CA ASP A 87 9.79 3.22 -6.89
C ASP A 87 9.76 2.78 -5.42
N PHE A 88 8.77 1.97 -5.03
CA PHE A 88 8.70 1.24 -3.77
C PHE A 88 7.73 0.05 -3.87
N ALA A 89 7.71 -0.81 -2.86
CA ALA A 89 6.83 -1.96 -2.78
C ALA A 89 6.03 -1.98 -1.48
N LEU A 90 4.85 -2.59 -1.57
CA LEU A 90 4.03 -3.02 -0.44
C LEU A 90 4.16 -4.53 -0.32
N VAL A 91 4.01 -5.04 0.90
CA VAL A 91 3.96 -6.49 1.14
C VAL A 91 2.72 -6.86 1.93
N SER A 92 2.19 -8.06 1.72
CA SER A 92 0.98 -8.52 2.39
C SER A 92 0.88 -10.04 2.52
N ILE A 93 0.04 -10.49 3.46
CA ILE A 93 -0.24 -11.90 3.70
C ILE A 93 -1.50 -12.32 2.93
N HIS A 94 -1.34 -13.21 1.95
CA HIS A 94 -2.46 -13.78 1.18
C HIS A 94 -2.66 -15.28 1.39
N SER A 95 -1.77 -15.93 2.14
CA SER A 95 -1.77 -17.37 2.36
C SER A 95 -1.18 -17.72 3.72
N SER A 96 -1.40 -18.96 4.16
CA SER A 96 -0.85 -19.49 5.42
C SER A 96 -1.17 -18.61 6.62
N PHE A 97 -2.45 -18.23 6.78
CA PHE A 97 -2.92 -17.40 7.90
C PHE A 97 -2.84 -18.12 9.25
N SER A 98 -2.84 -19.45 9.24
CA SER A 98 -2.86 -20.31 10.43
C SER A 98 -1.47 -20.69 10.97
N LEU A 99 -0.41 -20.00 10.55
CA LEU A 99 0.92 -20.21 11.12
C LEU A 99 0.95 -19.73 12.58
N GLU A 100 1.85 -20.33 13.37
CA GLU A 100 2.06 -19.91 14.76
C GLU A 100 2.50 -18.44 14.82
N ARG A 101 2.08 -17.71 15.87
CA ARG A 101 2.30 -16.26 16.00
C ARG A 101 3.76 -15.85 15.78
N SER A 102 4.72 -16.59 16.35
CA SER A 102 6.15 -16.29 16.20
C SER A 102 6.65 -16.53 14.78
N GLU A 103 6.19 -17.59 14.13
CA GLU A 103 6.55 -17.91 12.74
C GLU A 103 5.97 -16.88 11.77
N GLN A 104 4.70 -16.51 11.95
CA GLN A 104 4.05 -15.49 11.15
C GLN A 104 4.70 -14.12 11.33
N THR A 105 5.09 -13.76 12.55
CA THR A 105 5.82 -12.51 12.81
C THR A 105 7.16 -12.52 12.10
N GLY A 106 7.97 -13.57 12.25
CA GLY A 106 9.26 -13.68 11.56
C GLY A 106 9.14 -13.62 10.04
N ARG A 107 8.11 -14.26 9.47
CA ARG A 107 7.76 -14.21 8.05
C ARG A 107 7.52 -12.76 7.57
N VAL A 108 6.74 -11.98 8.31
CA VAL A 108 6.45 -10.57 7.99
C VAL A 108 7.68 -9.70 8.10
N LEU A 109 8.44 -9.82 9.20
CA LEU A 109 9.65 -9.01 9.42
C LEU A 109 10.72 -9.28 8.36
N SER A 110 10.88 -10.54 7.96
CA SER A 110 11.76 -10.93 6.84
C SER A 110 11.39 -10.18 5.56
N ALA A 111 10.11 -10.15 5.19
CA ALA A 111 9.65 -9.44 4.01
C ALA A 111 9.82 -7.91 4.11
N LEU A 112 9.50 -7.33 5.28
CA LEU A 112 9.64 -5.89 5.51
C LEU A 112 11.10 -5.41 5.53
N SER A 113 12.06 -6.30 5.81
CA SER A 113 13.49 -5.95 5.85
C SER A 113 14.06 -5.47 4.53
N HIS A 114 13.43 -5.79 3.40
CA HIS A 114 13.94 -5.35 2.09
C HIS A 114 13.84 -3.82 1.93
N PRO A 115 14.89 -3.10 1.48
CA PRO A 115 14.89 -1.63 1.41
C PRO A 115 13.79 -1.03 0.52
N LYS A 116 13.49 -1.69 -0.60
CA LYS A 116 12.38 -1.30 -1.51
C LYS A 116 10.99 -1.48 -0.90
N VAL A 117 10.84 -2.35 0.10
CA VAL A 117 9.56 -2.56 0.77
C VAL A 117 9.36 -1.43 1.79
N LYS A 118 8.26 -0.70 1.65
CA LYS A 118 7.96 0.47 2.51
C LYS A 118 6.66 0.33 3.29
N ILE A 119 5.71 -0.47 2.82
CA ILE A 119 4.37 -0.55 3.42
C ILE A 119 4.00 -2.00 3.71
N PHE A 120 3.50 -2.27 4.91
CA PHE A 120 2.75 -3.48 5.21
C PHE A 120 1.27 -3.27 4.88
N ALA A 121 0.79 -3.85 3.77
CA ALA A 121 -0.57 -3.67 3.27
C ALA A 121 -1.55 -4.65 3.93
N HIS A 122 -2.77 -4.16 4.22
CA HIS A 122 -3.82 -4.83 5.01
C HIS A 122 -3.24 -5.86 6.00
N PRO A 123 -2.60 -5.36 7.06
CA PRO A 123 -1.61 -6.10 7.86
C PRO A 123 -2.09 -7.39 8.52
N THR A 124 -3.32 -7.39 9.06
CA THR A 124 -3.87 -8.59 9.69
C THR A 124 -4.33 -9.59 8.63
N GLY A 125 -4.61 -9.11 7.41
CA GLY A 125 -5.20 -9.90 6.34
C GLY A 125 -6.64 -10.31 6.66
N ARG A 126 -7.31 -9.65 7.61
CA ARG A 126 -8.70 -9.95 7.95
C ARG A 126 -9.65 -9.64 6.80
N LYS A 127 -10.80 -10.31 6.83
CA LYS A 127 -11.98 -9.98 6.05
C LYS A 127 -13.19 -10.04 6.97
N LEU A 128 -13.88 -8.91 7.15
CA LEU A 128 -14.97 -8.80 8.10
C LEU A 128 -16.08 -9.80 7.76
N ASN A 129 -16.48 -10.60 8.76
CA ASN A 129 -17.44 -11.70 8.65
C ASN A 129 -17.00 -12.91 7.78
N GLU A 130 -15.74 -12.99 7.35
CA GLU A 130 -15.21 -14.11 6.55
C GLU A 130 -13.95 -14.74 7.18
N ARG A 131 -13.00 -13.91 7.63
CA ARG A 131 -11.69 -14.36 8.12
C ARG A 131 -11.16 -13.41 9.20
N GLU A 132 -10.81 -13.94 10.36
CA GLU A 132 -10.26 -13.15 11.49
C GLU A 132 -8.91 -12.49 11.17
N GLY A 133 -8.06 -13.15 10.39
CA GLY A 133 -6.71 -12.66 10.02
C GLY A 133 -5.61 -13.54 10.60
N ALA A 134 -4.37 -13.10 10.44
CA ALA A 134 -3.18 -13.75 10.97
C ALA A 134 -2.85 -13.27 12.39
N GLU A 135 -2.43 -14.19 13.26
CA GLU A 135 -1.92 -13.86 14.60
C GLU A 135 -0.49 -13.33 14.50
N LEU A 136 -0.27 -12.09 14.96
CA LEU A 136 0.98 -11.36 14.81
C LEU A 136 1.43 -10.73 16.13
N ASN A 137 2.75 -10.63 16.32
CA ASN A 137 3.32 -9.88 17.43
C ASN A 137 3.41 -8.39 17.10
N TRP A 138 2.31 -7.66 17.31
CA TRP A 138 2.22 -6.22 16.99
C TRP A 138 3.28 -5.33 17.65
N PRO A 139 3.63 -5.48 18.94
CA PRO A 139 4.72 -4.71 19.54
C PRO A 139 6.03 -4.82 18.75
N GLU A 140 6.39 -6.03 18.32
CA GLU A 140 7.62 -6.31 17.56
C GLU A 140 7.54 -5.73 16.14
N ILE A 141 6.37 -5.85 15.48
CA ILE A 141 6.15 -5.25 14.16
C ILE A 141 6.21 -3.72 14.22
N PHE A 142 5.59 -3.10 15.22
CA PHE A 142 5.62 -1.65 15.38
C PHE A 142 7.03 -1.13 15.66
N GLU A 143 7.78 -1.81 16.54
CA GLU A 143 9.18 -1.47 16.81
C GLU A 143 10.04 -1.57 15.54
N PHE A 144 9.87 -2.65 14.77
CA PHE A 144 10.56 -2.83 13.50
C PHE A 144 10.21 -1.73 12.49
N CYS A 145 8.92 -1.45 12.31
CA CYS A 145 8.47 -0.42 11.37
C CYS A 145 8.98 0.96 11.75
N LEU A 146 9.02 1.29 13.04
CA LEU A 146 9.58 2.55 13.52
C LEU A 146 11.09 2.63 13.26
N LYS A 147 11.82 1.55 13.51
CA LYS A 147 13.29 1.49 13.38
C LYS A 147 13.77 1.52 11.93
N GLU A 148 13.03 0.88 11.03
CA GLU A 148 13.43 0.68 9.63
C GLU A 148 12.65 1.60 8.66
N ASP A 149 11.99 2.63 9.18
CA ASP A 149 11.16 3.58 8.43
C ASP A 149 10.15 2.89 7.49
N LYS A 150 9.45 1.89 8.03
CA LYS A 150 8.34 1.19 7.36
C LYS A 150 7.00 1.74 7.84
N TRP A 151 6.02 1.69 6.96
CA TRP A 151 4.67 2.20 7.21
C TRP A 151 3.66 1.06 7.23
N ILE A 152 2.54 1.30 7.90
CA ILE A 152 1.48 0.30 8.07
C ILE A 152 0.19 0.82 7.44
N GLU A 153 -0.46 0.01 6.62
CA GLU A 153 -1.67 0.41 5.92
C GLU A 153 -2.91 0.37 6.84
N ILE A 154 -3.74 1.39 6.71
CA ILE A 154 -5.18 1.38 7.02
C ILE A 154 -5.92 1.21 5.70
N ASN A 155 -6.21 -0.05 5.38
CA ASN A 155 -6.94 -0.43 4.19
C ASN A 155 -8.38 0.04 4.31
N CYS A 156 -8.81 0.80 3.31
CA CYS A 156 -10.05 1.53 3.29
C CYS A 156 -11.22 0.71 2.74
N ASP A 157 -10.99 -0.53 2.27
CA ASP A 157 -12.07 -1.42 1.84
C ASP A 157 -13.01 -1.71 3.02
N PRO A 158 -14.33 -1.44 2.91
CA PRO A 158 -15.30 -1.74 3.96
C PRO A 158 -15.35 -3.21 4.36
N MET A 159 -14.89 -4.14 3.52
CA MET A 159 -14.79 -5.57 3.85
C MET A 159 -13.51 -5.92 4.62
N ARG A 160 -12.54 -5.00 4.72
CA ARG A 160 -11.28 -5.19 5.45
C ARG A 160 -11.16 -4.28 6.66
N LEU A 161 -11.19 -2.96 6.43
CA LEU A 161 -10.92 -1.91 7.41
C LEU A 161 -9.66 -2.21 8.25
N ASP A 162 -8.57 -2.58 7.60
CA ASP A 162 -7.39 -3.19 8.23
C ASP A 162 -6.17 -2.33 7.99
N LEU A 163 -5.59 -1.64 8.97
CA LEU A 163 -5.52 -1.95 10.40
C LEU A 163 -6.78 -1.59 11.25
N PRO A 164 -7.15 -2.41 12.26
CA PRO A 164 -8.21 -2.07 13.22
C PRO A 164 -7.90 -0.79 14.03
N ASP A 165 -8.92 -0.03 14.41
CA ASP A 165 -8.80 1.25 15.12
C ASP A 165 -8.01 1.17 16.45
N THR A 166 -8.16 0.08 17.20
CA THR A 166 -7.39 -0.17 18.43
C THR A 166 -5.90 -0.31 18.15
N MET A 167 -5.53 -0.97 17.06
CA MET A 167 -4.13 -1.13 16.66
C MET A 167 -3.59 0.16 16.03
N VAL A 168 -4.42 0.92 15.31
CA VAL A 168 -4.08 2.28 14.87
C VAL A 168 -3.72 3.15 16.07
N ARG A 169 -4.50 3.06 17.16
CA ARG A 169 -4.22 3.81 18.40
C ARG A 169 -2.86 3.47 18.99
N GLU A 170 -2.47 2.20 18.99
CA GLU A 170 -1.16 1.77 19.48
C GLU A 170 -0.02 2.21 18.53
N ALA A 171 -0.21 2.09 17.21
CA ALA A 171 0.75 2.58 16.22
C ALA A 171 1.04 4.08 16.39
N VAL A 172 -0.01 4.90 16.55
CA VAL A 172 0.11 6.35 16.80
C VAL A 172 0.87 6.65 18.10
N LYS A 173 0.57 5.92 19.19
CA LYS A 173 1.29 6.10 20.47
C LYS A 173 2.79 5.83 20.35
N LEU A 174 3.17 4.87 19.52
CA LEU A 174 4.56 4.48 19.27
C LEU A 174 5.23 5.34 18.19
N GLY A 175 4.48 6.21 17.51
CA GLY A 175 5.00 7.08 16.45
C GLY A 175 5.16 6.39 15.09
N VAL A 176 4.63 5.17 14.91
CA VAL A 176 4.64 4.46 13.63
C VAL A 176 3.74 5.19 12.64
N LYS A 177 4.27 5.47 11.45
CA LYS A 177 3.52 6.15 10.39
C LYS A 177 2.58 5.18 9.67
N LEU A 178 1.44 5.71 9.27
CA LEU A 178 0.34 4.97 8.68
C LEU A 178 0.08 5.45 7.24
N THR A 179 -0.44 4.57 6.40
CA THR A 179 -0.85 4.90 5.02
C THR A 179 -2.31 4.54 4.82
N PHE A 180 -2.98 5.18 3.87
CA PHE A 180 -4.27 4.76 3.36
C PHE A 180 -4.10 4.12 1.99
N GLY A 181 -4.75 2.97 1.81
CA GLY A 181 -4.92 2.33 0.51
C GLY A 181 -6.37 1.91 0.32
N THR A 182 -6.92 2.14 -0.88
CA THR A 182 -8.33 1.82 -1.18
C THR A 182 -8.56 0.42 -1.70
N ASP A 183 -7.48 -0.34 -1.98
CA ASP A 183 -7.51 -1.68 -2.58
C ASP A 183 -8.38 -1.72 -3.87
N ALA A 184 -8.30 -0.64 -4.65
CA ALA A 184 -9.20 -0.41 -5.77
C ALA A 184 -8.80 -1.26 -6.98
N HIS A 185 -9.50 -2.36 -7.20
CA HIS A 185 -9.30 -3.26 -8.34
C HIS A 185 -9.97 -2.79 -9.65
N HIS A 186 -10.82 -1.78 -9.57
CA HIS A 186 -11.50 -1.15 -10.71
C HIS A 186 -11.56 0.38 -10.50
N VAL A 187 -11.74 1.14 -11.58
CA VAL A 187 -11.95 2.61 -11.53
C VAL A 187 -13.12 2.96 -10.61
N ASP A 188 -14.11 2.08 -10.50
CA ASP A 188 -15.23 2.24 -9.57
C ASP A 188 -14.83 2.21 -8.09
N GLY A 189 -13.72 1.54 -7.74
CA GLY A 189 -13.10 1.64 -6.42
C GLY A 189 -12.55 3.04 -6.13
N MET A 190 -12.22 3.81 -7.18
CA MET A 190 -11.80 5.21 -7.11
C MET A 190 -12.94 6.22 -7.34
N ASN A 191 -14.06 5.83 -7.99
CA ASN A 191 -15.20 6.72 -8.30
C ASN A 191 -15.96 7.25 -7.08
N ASN A 192 -15.62 6.79 -5.89
CA ASN A 192 -16.43 6.97 -4.72
C ASN A 192 -16.21 8.31 -3.98
N MET A 193 -15.93 9.39 -4.69
CA MET A 193 -15.27 10.54 -4.07
C MET A 193 -16.02 11.88 -4.12
N ILE A 194 -17.36 11.89 -4.28
CA ILE A 194 -18.14 13.13 -4.20
C ILE A 194 -19.44 12.92 -3.40
N PHE A 195 -19.68 13.83 -2.45
CA PHE A 195 -20.94 13.96 -1.72
C PHE A 195 -22.04 14.51 -2.65
N GLY A 196 -23.11 13.75 -2.84
CA GLY A 196 -24.33 14.15 -3.53
C GLY A 196 -25.40 13.11 -3.30
N VAL A 197 -26.39 13.45 -2.47
CA VAL A 197 -27.46 12.58 -1.96
C VAL A 197 -28.19 11.88 -3.13
N SER A 198 -28.24 10.54 -3.11
CA SER A 198 -29.32 9.63 -3.59
C SER A 198 -28.89 8.34 -4.30
N VAL A 199 -27.59 7.96 -4.30
CA VAL A 199 -27.15 6.57 -4.54
C VAL A 199 -25.94 6.29 -3.63
N ALA A 200 -26.21 5.86 -2.40
CA ALA A 200 -25.21 5.62 -1.37
C ALA A 200 -24.35 4.38 -1.68
N ARG A 201 -23.35 4.52 -2.56
CA ARG A 201 -22.13 3.71 -2.60
C ARG A 201 -20.96 4.56 -3.12
N LEU A 202 -19.76 4.61 -2.55
CA LEU A 202 -19.21 4.09 -1.28
C LEU A 202 -17.77 4.66 -1.13
N ASN A 203 -17.55 5.83 -0.53
CA ASN A 203 -16.20 6.43 -0.39
C ASN A 203 -15.30 5.57 0.50
N ASN A 204 -14.53 4.62 -0.06
CA ASN A 204 -13.68 3.76 0.77
C ASN A 204 -12.76 4.58 1.70
N MET A 205 -12.16 5.67 1.19
CA MET A 205 -11.29 6.55 1.97
C MET A 205 -11.97 7.12 3.22
N ILE A 206 -13.29 7.38 3.18
CA ILE A 206 -14.01 7.89 4.36
C ILE A 206 -13.99 6.88 5.51
N PHE A 207 -13.99 5.58 5.21
CA PHE A 207 -13.92 4.55 6.23
C PHE A 207 -12.52 4.46 6.83
N GLY A 208 -11.48 4.49 5.98
CA GLY A 208 -10.10 4.56 6.47
C GLY A 208 -9.86 5.78 7.35
N VAL A 209 -10.30 6.97 6.91
CA VAL A 209 -10.22 8.20 7.71
C VAL A 209 -11.02 8.07 9.02
N SER A 210 -12.19 7.42 8.99
CA SER A 210 -13.00 7.20 10.20
C SER A 210 -12.28 6.26 11.19
N VAL A 211 -11.65 5.20 10.70
CA VAL A 211 -10.81 4.28 11.49
C VAL A 211 -9.61 5.03 12.07
N ALA A 212 -8.91 5.83 11.27
CA ALA A 212 -7.78 6.65 11.72
C ALA A 212 -8.18 7.62 12.84
N ARG A 213 -9.31 8.32 12.67
CA ARG A 213 -9.85 9.24 13.69
C ARG A 213 -10.22 8.51 14.98
N ARG A 214 -10.79 7.30 14.90
CA ARG A 214 -11.08 6.47 16.08
C ARG A 214 -9.80 6.01 16.79
N GLY A 215 -8.72 5.78 16.04
CA GLY A 215 -7.37 5.56 16.56
C GLY A 215 -6.64 6.83 17.02
N TRP A 216 -7.28 8.01 16.94
CA TRP A 216 -6.74 9.33 17.29
C TRP A 216 -5.50 9.72 16.46
N SER A 217 -5.39 9.19 15.26
CA SER A 217 -4.40 9.65 14.29
C SER A 217 -4.71 11.09 13.86
N THR A 218 -3.65 11.88 13.71
CA THR A 218 -3.66 13.21 13.11
C THR A 218 -3.08 13.16 11.69
N ALA A 219 -3.14 14.28 10.96
CA ALA A 219 -2.55 14.35 9.63
C ALA A 219 -1.05 13.97 9.64
N ASP A 220 -0.33 14.35 10.70
CA ASP A 220 1.11 14.08 10.79
C ASP A 220 1.47 12.59 10.91
N ASP A 221 0.52 11.76 11.32
CA ASP A 221 0.69 10.32 11.43
C ASP A 221 0.44 9.60 10.09
N ILE A 222 -0.22 10.27 9.14
CA ILE A 222 -0.63 9.70 7.86
C ILE A 222 0.27 10.19 6.72
N ILE A 223 0.96 9.26 6.07
CA ILE A 223 1.88 9.52 4.96
C ILE A 223 1.18 10.17 3.76
N ASN A 224 -0.06 9.78 3.45
CA ASN A 224 -0.83 10.31 2.31
C ASN A 224 -1.17 11.81 2.43
N THR A 225 -0.93 12.44 3.59
CA THR A 225 -1.13 13.89 3.77
C THR A 225 0.08 14.73 3.38
N ARG A 226 1.22 14.06 3.13
CA ARG A 226 2.46 14.69 2.69
C ARG A 226 2.35 15.12 1.24
N SER A 227 2.97 16.26 0.91
CA SER A 227 3.09 16.69 -0.49
C SER A 227 3.92 15.69 -1.29
N LEU A 228 3.90 15.80 -2.62
CA LEU A 228 4.73 14.97 -3.48
C LEU A 228 6.22 15.05 -3.09
N GLU A 229 6.74 16.26 -2.88
CA GLU A 229 8.15 16.48 -2.53
C GLU A 229 8.52 15.83 -1.20
N GLU A 230 7.64 15.96 -0.20
CA GLU A 230 7.84 15.33 1.12
C GLU A 230 7.81 13.80 1.01
N PHE A 231 6.85 13.24 0.27
CA PHE A 231 6.74 11.81 0.06
C PHE A 231 7.96 11.23 -0.66
N GLU A 232 8.45 11.89 -1.71
CA GLU A 232 9.67 11.47 -2.42
C GLU A 232 10.92 11.50 -1.53
N LYS A 233 11.02 12.45 -0.59
CA LYS A 233 12.09 12.47 0.41
C LYS A 233 11.97 11.30 1.39
N LEU A 234 10.76 11.02 1.87
CA LEU A 234 10.49 9.90 2.78
C LEU A 234 10.81 8.54 2.14
N LEU A 235 10.60 8.38 0.84
CA LEU A 235 10.99 7.15 0.12
C LEU A 235 12.51 6.93 0.10
N LYS A 236 13.30 8.01 -0.01
CA LYS A 236 14.77 7.98 -0.06
C LYS A 236 15.43 7.88 1.30
N GLY A 237 14.77 8.32 2.37
CA GLY A 237 15.34 8.48 3.72
C GLY A 237 15.67 7.20 4.49
N GLY A 238 15.69 6.02 3.85
CA GLY A 238 16.04 4.74 4.47
C GLY A 238 17.26 4.06 3.85
N GLU A 239 18.14 4.84 3.20
CA GLU A 239 19.47 4.42 2.72
C GLU A 239 20.57 4.76 3.73
#